data_AF-A0A175VD86-F1
#
_entry.id   AF-A0A175VD86-F1
#
_cell.length_a   1.000
_cell.length_b   1.000
_cell.length_c   1.000
_cell.angle_alpha   90.00
_cell.angle_beta   90.00
_cell.angle_gamma   90.00
#
_symmetry.space_group_name_H-M   'P 1'
#
loop_
_entity.id
_entity.type
_entity.pdbx_description
1 polymer ?
#
loop_
_entity_poly.entity_id
_entity_poly.type
_entity_poly.pdbx_seq_one_letter_code
_entity_poly.pdbx_strand_id
1 'polypeptide(L)' 'MNIIFVLIPIAILFVIIAGVVFFWAIRSEQFEDLDRQGSNILFDEDQPAQKPTKHSPDDAQS' A
#
# COMPACT_ATOMS: atom_id res chain seq x y z
N MET A 1 -1.35 -23.62 37.67
CA MET A 1 -0.56 -22.54 37.06
C MET A 1 0.34 -23.11 35.95
N ASN A 2 -0.09 -23.09 34.68
CA ASN A 2 0.74 -23.51 33.53
C ASN A 2 0.60 -22.61 32.29
N ILE A 3 -0.38 -21.69 32.26
CA ILE A 3 -0.67 -20.87 31.08
C ILE A 3 0.50 -19.95 30.69
N ILE A 4 1.33 -19.57 31.67
CA ILE A 4 2.52 -18.73 31.45
C ILE A 4 3.50 -19.40 30.49
N PHE A 5 3.62 -20.74 30.52
CA PHE A 5 4.48 -21.48 29.59
C PHE A 5 3.99 -21.46 28.14
N VAL A 6 2.70 -21.18 27.93
CA VAL A 6 2.12 -21.02 26.59
C VAL A 6 2.12 -19.55 26.18
N LEU A 7 1.92 -18.63 27.13
CA LEU A 7 1.81 -17.21 26.85
C LEU A 7 3.16 -16.56 26.48
N ILE A 8 4.25 -16.95 27.15
CA ILE A 8 5.60 -16.46 26.85
C ILE A 8 6.04 -16.75 25.41
N PRO A 9 5.98 -18.00 24.89
CA PRO A 9 6.41 -18.26 23.51
C PRO A 9 5.50 -17.59 22.47
N ILE A 10 4.20 -17.49 22.74
CA ILE A 10 3.27 -16.76 21.87
C ILE A 10 3.63 -15.27 21.82
N ALA A 11 3.93 -14.65 22.96
CA ALA A 11 4.36 -13.25 23.01
C ALA A 11 5.67 -13.02 22.24
N ILE A 12 6.66 -13.92 22.40
CA ILE A 12 7.92 -13.87 21.64
C ILE A 12 7.65 -13.97 20.14
N LEU A 13 6.76 -14.86 19.71
CA LEU A 13 6.37 -15.01 18.31
C LEU A 13 5.79 -13.70 17.75
N PHE A 14 4.88 -13.05 18.49
CA PHE A 14 4.33 -11.75 18.09
C PHE A 14 5.41 -10.68 17.97
N VAL A 15 6.36 -10.62 18.90
CA VAL A 15 7.48 -9.66 18.84
C VAL A 15 8.37 -9.91 17.61
N ILE A 16 8.65 -11.18 17.28
CA ILE A 16 9.42 -11.53 16.09
C ILE A 16 8.67 -11.11 14.82
N ILE A 17 7.37 -11.44 14.71
CA ILE A 17 6.54 -11.06 13.56
C ILE A 17 6.50 -9.54 13.42
N ALA A 18 6.26 -8.81 14.51
CA ALA A 18 6.26 -7.36 14.52
C ALA A 18 7.61 -6.79 14.08
N GLY A 19 8.72 -7.35 14.56
CA GLY A 19 10.06 -6.94 14.16
C GLY A 19 10.34 -7.18 12.67
N VAL A 20 9.91 -8.32 12.13
CA VAL A 20 10.06 -8.64 10.70
C VAL A 20 9.23 -7.68 9.85
N VAL A 21 7.96 -7.47 10.19
CA VAL A 21 7.07 -6.53 9.47
C VAL A 21 7.60 -5.11 9.55
N PHE A 22 8.07 -4.67 10.72
CA PHE A 22 8.63 -3.34 10.93
C PHE A 22 9.91 -3.13 10.11
N PHE A 23 10.83 -4.09 10.13
CA PHE A 23 12.04 -4.01 9.32
C PHE A 23 11.74 -4.05 7.82
N TRP A 24 10.76 -4.87 7.40
CA TRP A 24 10.27 -4.89 6.03
C TRP A 24 9.65 -3.55 5.63
N ALA A 25 8.87 -2.90 6.49
CA ALA A 25 8.26 -1.60 6.25
C ALA A 25 9.28 -0.45 6.22
N ILE A 26 10.40 -0.54 6.95
CA ILE A 26 11.51 0.42 6.84
C ILE A 26 12.21 0.27 5.49
N ARG A 27 12.43 -0.97 5.04
CA ARG A 27 13.12 -1.24 3.79
C ARG A 27 12.23 -1.07 2.56
N SER A 28 10.93 -1.27 2.72
CA SER A 28 9.92 -0.91 1.73
C SER A 28 9.77 0.60 1.78
N GLU A 29 9.87 1.27 0.64
CA GLU A 29 9.67 2.72 0.50
C GLU A 29 8.18 3.09 0.69
N GLN A 30 7.53 2.59 1.75
CA GLN A 30 6.12 2.86 2.11
C GLN A 30 5.82 4.35 2.30
N PHE A 31 6.87 5.17 2.46
CA PHE A 31 6.75 6.63 2.47
C PHE A 31 6.47 7.21 1.07
N GLU A 32 6.96 6.58 0.00
CA GLU A 32 6.77 7.04 -1.37
C GLU A 32 5.32 6.86 -1.84
N ASP A 33 4.64 5.82 -1.34
CA ASP A 33 3.22 5.56 -1.64
C ASP A 33 2.27 6.50 -0.88
N LEU A 34 2.67 6.97 0.32
CA LEU A 34 1.93 8.00 1.08
C LEU A 34 2.05 9.39 0.43
N ASP A 35 3.22 9.73 -0.11
CA ASP A 35 3.46 11.00 -0.82
C ASP A 35 2.63 11.09 -2.12
N ARG A 36 2.51 9.96 -2.83
CA ARG A 36 1.69 9.85 -4.04
C ARG A 36 0.20 9.97 -3.76
N GLN A 37 -0.29 9.45 -2.64
CA GLN A 37 -1.72 9.56 -2.26
C GLN A 37 -2.06 10.93 -1.65
N GLY A 38 -1.15 11.54 -0.88
CA GLY A 38 -1.32 12.86 -0.29
C GLY A 38 -1.38 13.99 -1.33
N SER A 39 -0.67 13.85 -2.46
CA SER A 39 -0.74 14.81 -3.56
C SER A 39 -2.06 14.72 -4.35
N ASN A 40 -2.64 13.53 -4.51
CA ASN A 40 -3.95 13.40 -5.16
C ASN A 40 -5.06 14.13 -4.37
N ILE A 41 -5.11 14.03 -3.04
CA ILE A 41 -6.24 14.60 -2.28
C ILE A 41 -6.26 16.14 -2.23
N LEU A 42 -5.11 16.80 -2.43
CA LEU A 42 -5.00 18.26 -2.41
C LEU A 42 -5.07 18.90 -3.81
N PHE A 43 -4.79 18.13 -4.87
CA PHE A 43 -4.73 18.62 -6.25
C PHE A 43 -5.78 17.99 -7.19
N ASP A 44 -6.64 17.07 -6.72
CA ASP A 44 -7.72 16.46 -7.52
C ASP A 44 -8.95 17.36 -7.69
N GLU A 45 -9.08 18.49 -6.99
CA GLU A 45 -10.21 19.41 -7.16
C GLU A 45 -10.11 20.29 -8.44
N ASP A 46 -8.93 20.36 -9.06
CA ASP A 46 -8.66 21.28 -10.19
C ASP A 46 -8.40 20.60 -11.54
N GLN A 47 -8.46 19.27 -11.64
CA GLN A 47 -8.29 18.58 -12.92
C GLN A 47 -9.65 18.10 -13.48
N PRO A 48 -10.17 18.71 -14.57
CA PRO A 48 -11.34 18.18 -15.23
C PRO A 48 -10.99 16.76 -15.70
N ALA A 49 -11.79 15.78 -15.28
CA ALA A 49 -11.64 14.38 -15.60
C ALA A 49 -11.14 14.21 -17.04
N GLN A 50 -9.86 13.89 -17.21
CA GLN A 50 -9.35 13.44 -18.49
C GLN A 50 -9.99 12.09 -18.73
N LYS A 51 -11.13 12.14 -19.44
CA LYS A 51 -11.79 10.99 -20.03
C LYS A 51 -10.71 10.15 -20.69
N PRO A 52 -10.73 8.82 -20.53
CA PRO A 52 -9.86 7.99 -21.34
C PRO A 52 -10.32 8.14 -22.79
N THR A 53 -9.66 9.02 -23.54
CA THR A 53 -9.66 8.98 -25.00
C THR A 53 -8.95 7.70 -25.39
N LYS A 54 -9.72 6.61 -25.39
CA LYS A 54 -9.36 5.37 -26.03
C LYS A 54 -9.28 5.69 -27.52
N HIS A 55 -8.05 5.74 -28.02
CA HIS A 55 -7.70 5.75 -29.43
C HIS A 55 -8.72 4.97 -30.25
N SER A 56 -9.37 5.65 -31.20
CA SER A 56 -9.88 5.01 -32.40
C SER A 56 -8.67 4.52 -33.19
N PRO A 57 -8.55 3.22 -33.47
CA PRO A 57 -7.73 2.78 -34.58
C PRO A 57 -8.56 2.93 -35.87
N ASP A 58 -7.92 3.53 -36.86
CA ASP A 58 -8.18 3.48 -38.30
C ASP A 58 -9.24 2.51 -38.82
N ASP A 59 -10.01 3.03 -39.79
CA ASP A 59 -10.26 2.40 -41.09
C ASP A 59 -10.33 0.86 -41.13
N ALA A 60 -11.57 0.36 -41.08
CA ALA A 60 -11.91 -0.91 -41.72
C ALA A 60 -13.29 -0.79 -42.38
N GLN A 61 -13.27 -0.58 -43.70
CA GLN A 61 -14.23 -1.06 -44.70
C GLN A 61 -15.73 -1.01 -44.37
N SER A 62 -16.45 -0.05 -44.99
CA SER A 62 -17.53 -0.28 -45.98
C SER A 62 -18.48 0.91 -46.08
#